data_AF-A0AAN7VU37-F1
#
_entry.id   AF-A0AAN7VU37-F1
#
_cell.length_a   1.000
_cell.length_b   1.000
_cell.length_c   1.000
_cell.angle_alpha   90.00
_cell.angle_beta   90.00
_cell.angle_gamma   90.00
#
_symmetry.space_group_name_H-M   'P 1'
#
loop_
_entity.id
_entity.type
_entity.pdbx_description
1 polymer ?
#
loop_
_entity_poly.entity_id
_entity_poly.type
_entity_poly.pdbx_seq_one_letter_code
_entity_poly.pdbx_strand_id
1 'polypeptide(L)'
;MAWSNEQRAFAVEMYFSTKPILAVQRALRPRYGIPPRNTVPDRKSMFVWAANFRVRGSVVQKRVGAQRTVRTPENIDRATRSNLQSPKRSARKHAFALALSNRTVRGILHEDLHFHSYKMII
;
A
#
# COMPACT_ATOMS: atom_id res chain seq x y z
N MET A 1 -10.60 -15.94 0.80
CA MET A 1 -11.25 -15.53 -0.47
C MET A 1 -11.24 -14.01 -0.55
N ALA A 2 -10.77 -13.42 -1.65
CA ALA A 2 -10.76 -11.96 -1.79
C ALA A 2 -12.12 -11.52 -2.38
N TRP A 3 -12.94 -10.85 -1.58
CA TRP A 3 -14.18 -10.21 -2.05
C TRP A 3 -13.86 -9.10 -3.05
N SER A 4 -14.55 -9.09 -4.19
CA SER A 4 -14.37 -8.04 -5.21
C SER A 4 -14.82 -6.68 -4.67
N ASN A 5 -14.31 -5.58 -5.23
CA ASN A 5 -14.69 -4.24 -4.79
C ASN A 5 -16.20 -3.99 -4.98
N GLU A 6 -16.79 -4.52 -6.05
CA GLU A 6 -18.24 -4.44 -6.33
C GLU A 6 -19.07 -5.17 -5.27
N GLN A 7 -18.66 -6.38 -4.89
CA GLN A 7 -19.34 -7.15 -3.83
C GLN A 7 -19.29 -6.41 -2.50
N ARG A 8 -18.14 -5.80 -2.17
CA ARG A 8 -17.99 -5.01 -0.95
C ARG A 8 -18.83 -3.72 -1.01
N ALA A 9 -18.84 -3.03 -2.15
CA ALA A 9 -19.61 -1.80 -2.34
C ALA A 9 -21.10 -2.05 -2.15
N PHE A 10 -21.63 -3.08 -2.81
CA PHE A 10 -23.01 -3.50 -2.61
C PHE A 10 -23.31 -3.88 -1.14
N ALA A 11 -22.39 -4.59 -0.48
CA ALA A 11 -22.56 -4.94 0.93
C ALA A 11 -22.66 -3.70 1.84
N VAL A 12 -21.84 -2.68 1.56
CA VAL A 12 -21.82 -1.40 2.30
C VAL A 12 -23.08 -0.57 2.00
N GLU A 13 -23.51 -0.49 0.74
CA GLU A 13 -24.76 0.16 0.33
C GLU A 13 -25.97 -0.45 1.06
N MET A 14 -26.08 -1.78 1.06
CA MET A 14 -27.15 -2.50 1.75
C MET A 14 -27.08 -2.29 3.27
N TYR A 15 -25.87 -2.33 3.85
CA TYR A 15 -25.67 -2.09 5.28
C TYR A 15 -26.16 -0.71 5.72
N PHE A 16 -25.97 0.33 4.91
CA PHE A 16 -26.47 1.68 5.21
C PHE A 16 -27.95 1.87 4.87
N SER A 17 -28.42 1.27 3.77
CA SER A 17 -29.78 1.50 3.29
C SER A 17 -30.83 0.80 4.14
N THR A 18 -30.53 -0.41 4.63
CA THR A 18 -31.52 -1.23 5.34
C THR A 18 -30.84 -2.50 5.83
N LYS A 19 -30.81 -2.71 7.16
CA LYS A 19 -30.95 -4.02 7.84
C LYS A 19 -29.74 -4.56 8.62
N PRO A 20 -30.03 -5.44 9.60
CA PRO A 20 -29.05 -6.34 10.22
C PRO A 20 -28.23 -7.11 9.18
N ILE A 21 -27.00 -7.42 9.56
CA ILE A 21 -25.98 -8.12 8.76
C ILE A 21 -26.49 -9.35 7.99
N LEU A 22 -27.38 -10.15 8.59
CA LEU A 22 -27.95 -11.34 7.95
C LEU A 22 -28.73 -11.02 6.67
N ALA A 23 -29.40 -9.87 6.61
CA ALA A 23 -30.13 -9.47 5.41
C ALA A 23 -29.18 -9.08 4.27
N VAL A 24 -28.06 -8.45 4.57
CA VAL A 24 -27.00 -8.14 3.59
C VAL A 24 -26.45 -9.43 3.00
N GLN A 25 -26.15 -10.41 3.85
CA GLN A 25 -25.68 -11.73 3.43
C GLN A 25 -26.71 -12.47 2.54
N ARG A 26 -27.99 -12.42 2.90
CA ARG A 26 -29.08 -13.00 2.10
C ARG A 26 -29.26 -12.31 0.76
N ALA A 27 -29.05 -11.00 0.68
CA ALA A 27 -29.13 -10.24 -0.58
C ALA A 27 -27.91 -10.45 -1.50
N LEU A 28 -26.73 -10.68 -0.93
CA LEU A 28 -25.50 -10.95 -1.68
C LEU A 28 -25.58 -12.26 -2.48
N ARG A 29 -26.19 -13.31 -1.90
CA ARG A 29 -26.27 -14.63 -2.53
C ARG A 29 -26.94 -14.62 -3.91
N PRO A 30 -28.21 -14.17 -4.07
CA PRO A 30 -28.87 -14.16 -5.37
C PRO A 30 -28.22 -13.16 -6.34
N ARG A 31 -27.73 -12.00 -5.85
CA ARG A 31 -27.13 -10.97 -6.72
C ARG A 31 -25.84 -11.45 -7.40
N TYR A 32 -25.03 -12.26 -6.73
CA TYR A 32 -23.74 -12.74 -7.25
C TYR A 32 -23.72 -14.27 -7.47
N GLY A 33 -24.88 -14.94 -7.47
CA GLY A 33 -24.98 -16.39 -7.71
C GLY A 33 -24.16 -17.25 -6.75
N ILE A 34 -24.01 -16.84 -5.48
CA ILE A 34 -23.16 -17.55 -4.50
C ILE A 34 -23.85 -18.83 -4.02
N PRO A 35 -23.30 -20.04 -4.33
CA PRO A 35 -23.87 -21.32 -3.92
C PRO A 35 -24.05 -21.42 -2.40
N PRO A 36 -25.04 -22.19 -1.89
CA PRO A 36 -25.29 -22.34 -0.46
C PRO A 36 -24.05 -22.71 0.37
N ARG A 37 -23.21 -23.61 -0.17
CA ARG A 37 -21.98 -24.10 0.46
C ARG A 37 -20.83 -23.11 0.44
N ASN A 38 -20.88 -22.09 -0.41
CA ASN A 38 -19.85 -21.06 -0.45
C ASN A 38 -20.02 -20.06 0.69
N THR A 39 -18.88 -19.59 1.19
CA THR A 39 -18.82 -18.58 2.25
C THR A 39 -19.42 -17.27 1.76
N VAL A 40 -20.05 -16.54 2.68
CA VAL A 40 -20.57 -15.18 2.49
C VAL A 40 -19.78 -14.26 3.44
N PRO A 41 -19.60 -12.94 3.17
CA PRO A 41 -18.80 -12.10 4.04
C PRO A 41 -19.31 -12.18 5.49
N ASP A 42 -18.40 -12.40 6.43
CA ASP A 42 -18.76 -12.49 7.83
C ASP A 42 -19.08 -11.12 8.43
N ARG A 43 -19.67 -11.13 9.63
CA ARG A 43 -20.01 -9.91 10.38
C ARG A 43 -18.81 -8.96 10.52
N LYS A 44 -17.62 -9.50 10.78
CA LYS A 44 -16.39 -8.71 10.94
C LYS A 44 -15.98 -8.03 9.63
N SER A 45 -16.01 -8.75 8.51
CA SER A 45 -15.68 -8.18 7.19
C SER A 45 -16.58 -6.99 6.85
N MET A 46 -17.89 -7.13 7.05
CA MET A 46 -18.85 -6.04 6.79
C MET A 46 -18.59 -4.82 7.67
N PHE A 47 -18.29 -5.01 8.96
CA PHE A 47 -17.91 -3.90 9.84
C PHE A 47 -16.63 -3.20 9.38
N VAL A 48 -15.60 -3.95 9.00
CA VAL A 48 -14.34 -3.38 8.51
C VAL A 48 -14.58 -2.58 7.22
N TRP A 49 -15.41 -3.07 6.30
CA TRP A 49 -15.74 -2.34 5.07
C TRP A 49 -16.52 -1.05 5.34
N ALA A 50 -17.55 -1.12 6.18
CA ALA A 50 -18.33 0.07 6.54
C ALA A 50 -17.48 1.10 7.29
N ALA A 51 -16.61 0.67 8.21
CA ALA A 51 -15.69 1.56 8.92
C ALA A 51 -14.67 2.21 7.97
N ASN A 52 -14.03 1.42 7.11
CA ASN A 52 -13.10 1.94 6.11
C ASN A 52 -13.79 2.92 5.15
N PHE A 53 -15.03 2.63 4.76
CA PHE A 53 -15.82 3.51 3.91
C PHE A 53 -16.15 4.84 4.60
N ARG A 54 -16.55 4.82 5.88
CA ARG A 54 -16.79 6.06 6.66
C ARG A 54 -15.54 6.94 6.79
N VAL A 55 -14.36 6.33 6.91
CA VAL A 55 -13.10 7.07 7.08
C VAL A 55 -12.52 7.56 5.75
N ARG A 56 -12.55 6.72 4.70
CA ARG A 56 -11.84 6.96 3.44
C ARG A 56 -12.75 7.29 2.25
N GLY A 57 -14.06 7.11 2.38
CA GLY A 57 -15.03 7.21 1.28
C GLY A 57 -14.90 6.12 0.21
N SER A 58 -14.09 5.09 0.46
CA SER A 58 -13.78 4.05 -0.53
C SER A 58 -13.80 2.66 0.09
N VAL A 59 -14.31 1.71 -0.68
CA VAL A 59 -14.36 0.28 -0.32
C VAL A 59 -13.13 -0.48 -0.85
N VAL A 60 -12.34 0.19 -1.68
CA VAL A 60 -11.09 -0.35 -2.22
C VAL A 60 -10.06 -0.39 -1.10
N GLN A 61 -9.62 -1.60 -0.76
CA GLN A 61 -8.50 -1.76 0.15
C GLN A 61 -7.20 -1.50 -0.61
N LYS A 62 -6.63 -0.31 -0.44
CA LYS A 62 -5.27 -0.01 -0.93
C LYS A 62 -4.31 -0.97 -0.22
N ARG A 63 -3.65 -1.84 -0.98
CA ARG A 63 -2.53 -2.62 -0.46
C ARG A 63 -1.42 -1.64 -0.13
N VAL A 64 -1.25 -1.34 1.15
CA VAL A 64 -0.03 -0.68 1.62
C VAL A 64 1.04 -1.76 1.53
N GLY A 65 1.97 -1.60 0.58
CA GLY A 65 3.12 -2.50 0.48
C GLY A 65 3.93 -2.46 1.78
N ALA A 66 4.84 -3.43 1.94
CA ALA A 66 5.74 -3.44 3.09
C ALA A 66 6.43 -2.07 3.22
N GLN A 67 6.38 -1.48 4.41
CA GLN A 67 7.06 -0.22 4.66
C GLN A 67 8.56 -0.43 4.45
N ARG A 68 9.19 0.46 3.67
CA ARG A 68 10.61 0.35 3.34
C ARG A 68 11.43 0.65 4.60
N THR A 69 12.02 -0.39 5.21
CA THR A 69 12.73 -0.28 6.50
C THR A 69 14.00 0.56 6.43
N VAL A 70 14.71 0.54 5.29
CA VAL A 70 16.04 1.18 5.16
C VAL A 70 15.97 2.48 4.35
N ARG A 71 15.01 2.63 3.43
CA ARG A 71 14.80 3.84 2.62
C ARG A 71 13.81 4.78 3.30
N THR A 72 14.10 5.10 4.56
CA THR A 72 13.38 6.12 5.32
C THR A 72 13.68 7.51 4.75
N PRO A 73 12.79 8.50 4.94
CA PRO A 73 13.04 9.88 4.50
C PRO A 73 14.37 10.42 5.05
N GLU A 74 14.71 10.09 6.31
CA GLU A 74 15.98 10.47 6.92
C GLU A 74 17.21 9.92 6.17
N ASN A 75 17.18 8.64 5.79
CA ASN A 75 18.30 8.04 5.05
C ASN A 75 18.39 8.58 3.62
N ILE A 76 17.26 8.94 3.01
CA ILE A 76 17.22 9.62 1.70
C ILE A 76 17.89 11.00 1.82
N ASP A 77 17.55 11.77 2.85
CA ASP A 77 18.15 13.09 3.08
C ASP A 77 19.65 13.00 3.34
N ARG A 78 20.09 12.05 4.18
CA ARG A 78 21.51 11.80 4.45
C ARG A 78 22.28 11.44 3.18
N ALA A 79 21.72 10.56 2.34
CA ALA A 79 22.31 10.20 1.07
C ALA A 79 22.38 11.38 0.09
N THR A 80 21.33 12.21 0.06
CA THR A 80 21.25 13.41 -0.77
C THR A 80 22.34 14.41 -0.39
N ARG A 81 22.47 14.73 0.91
CA ARG A 81 23.53 15.64 1.42
C ARG A 81 24.93 15.10 1.12
N SER A 82 25.15 13.80 1.33
CA SER A 82 26.45 13.19 1.05
C SER A 82 26.82 13.27 -0.44
N ASN A 83 25.85 13.07 -1.33
CA ASN A 83 26.04 13.20 -2.78
C ASN A 83 26.35 14.66 -3.15
N LEU A 84 25.57 15.64 -2.66
CA LEU A 84 25.83 17.06 -2.89
C LEU A 84 27.23 17.50 -2.43
N GLN A 85 27.70 16.99 -1.30
CA GLN A 85 29.04 17.29 -0.79
C GLN A 85 30.16 16.69 -1.64
N SER A 86 29.92 15.58 -2.34
CA SER A 86 30.95 14.90 -3.13
C SER A 86 30.34 14.15 -4.32
N PRO A 87 29.87 14.84 -5.36
CA PRO A 87 29.09 14.20 -6.42
C PRO A 87 29.88 13.19 -7.27
N LYS A 88 31.20 13.37 -7.32
CA LYS A 88 32.12 12.48 -8.06
C LYS A 88 32.37 11.14 -7.35
N ARG A 89 31.91 10.95 -6.11
CA ARG A 89 32.14 9.70 -5.37
C ARG A 89 31.19 8.61 -5.87
N SER A 90 31.70 7.38 -5.96
CA SER A 90 30.87 6.24 -6.33
C SER A 90 29.84 5.91 -5.23
N ALA A 91 28.72 5.31 -5.63
CA ALA A 91 27.69 4.83 -4.68
C ALA A 91 28.28 3.93 -3.58
N ARG A 92 29.33 3.14 -3.90
CA ARG A 92 30.04 2.31 -2.92
C ARG A 92 30.75 3.14 -1.84
N LYS A 93 31.36 4.27 -2.21
CA LYS A 93 32.02 5.18 -1.26
C LYS A 93 31.00 5.90 -0.37
N HIS A 94 29.87 6.31 -0.93
CA HIS A 94 28.77 6.88 -0.14
C HIS A 94 28.16 5.84 0.82
N ALA A 95 27.97 4.60 0.37
CA ALA A 95 27.48 3.51 1.21
C ALA A 95 28.38 3.29 2.44
N PHE A 96 29.70 3.28 2.23
CA PHE A 96 30.66 3.20 3.33
C PHE A 96 30.56 4.39 4.29
N ALA A 97 30.50 5.62 3.77
CA ALA A 97 30.40 6.84 4.60
C ALA A 97 29.09 6.93 5.39
N LEU A 98 27.99 6.38 4.85
CA LEU A 98 26.65 6.45 5.45
C LEU A 98 26.33 5.24 6.34
N ALA A 99 27.23 4.25 6.41
CA ALA A 99 26.99 2.94 7.03
C ALA A 99 25.73 2.24 6.49
N LEU A 100 25.48 2.38 5.18
CA LEU A 100 24.36 1.76 4.46
C LEU A 100 24.85 0.70 3.49
N SER A 101 23.99 -0.24 3.12
CA SER A 101 24.33 -1.20 2.07
C SER A 101 24.45 -0.48 0.71
N ASN A 102 25.38 -0.93 -0.14
CA ASN A 102 25.54 -0.39 -1.50
C ASN A 102 24.23 -0.50 -2.31
N ARG A 103 23.48 -1.60 -2.13
CA ARG A 103 22.16 -1.79 -2.75
C ARG A 103 21.17 -0.71 -2.32
N THR A 104 21.15 -0.37 -1.04
CA THR A 104 20.27 0.70 -0.51
C THR A 104 20.63 2.03 -1.13
N VAL A 105 21.91 2.41 -1.13
CA VAL A 105 22.35 3.70 -1.70
C VAL A 105 22.04 3.78 -3.18
N ARG A 106 22.29 2.71 -3.96
CA ARG A 106 21.88 2.65 -5.37
C ARG A 106 20.36 2.78 -5.54
N GLY A 107 19.58 2.11 -4.69
CA GLY A 107 18.12 2.25 -4.68
C GLY A 107 17.68 3.69 -4.42
N ILE A 108 18.28 4.37 -3.45
CA ILE A 108 17.99 5.77 -3.16
C ILE A 108 18.35 6.66 -4.36
N LEU A 109 19.55 6.49 -4.93
CA LEU A 109 20.00 7.28 -6.07
C LEU A 109 19.11 7.09 -7.31
N HIS A 110 18.68 5.86 -7.61
CA HIS A 110 17.91 5.57 -8.83
C HIS A 110 16.39 5.68 -8.65
N GLU A 111 15.83 5.14 -7.57
CA GLU A 111 14.38 5.05 -7.37
C GLU A 111 13.81 6.28 -6.68
N ASP A 112 14.56 6.90 -5.77
CA ASP A 112 14.06 8.00 -4.93
C ASP A 112 14.56 9.38 -5.40
N LEU A 113 15.81 9.47 -5.88
CA LEU A 113 16.42 10.71 -6.40
C LEU A 113 16.46 10.78 -7.93
N HIS A 114 16.13 9.69 -8.63
CA HIS A 114 16.12 9.60 -10.10
C HIS A 114 17.43 10.03 -10.80
N PHE A 115 18.58 9.84 -10.13
CA PHE A 115 19.90 10.06 -10.73
C PHE A 115 20.29 8.91 -11.65
N HIS A 116 20.89 9.26 -12.79
CA HIS A 116 21.44 8.28 -13.71
C HIS A 116 22.82 7.83 -13.22
N SER A 117 23.18 6.55 -13.43
CA SER A 117 24.40 5.92 -12.90
C SER A 117 25.70 6.65 -13.23
N TYR A 118 25.68 7.46 -14.30
CA TYR A 118 26.81 8.24 -14.81
C TYR A 118 26.58 9.77 -14.75
N LYS A 119 25.40 10.23 -14.27
CA LYS A 119 25.06 11.64 -14.07
C LYS A 119 24.71 11.89 -12.59
N MET A 120 25.65 11.56 -11.70
CA MET A 120 25.57 12.04 -10.32
C MET A 120 25.99 13.50 -10.36
N ILE A 121 25.03 14.40 -10.07
CA ILE A 121 25.09 15.88 -10.08
C ILE A 121 26.48 16.41 -10.49
N ILE A 122 26.67 16.66 -11.79
CA ILE A 122 27.75 17.51 -12.30
C ILE A 122 27.14 18.89 -12.49
#